data_AF-L9X9X5-F1
#
_entry.id   AF-L9X9X5-F1
#
_cell.length_a   1.000
_cell.length_b   1.000
_cell.length_c   1.000
_cell.angle_alpha   90.00
_cell.angle_beta   90.00
_cell.angle_gamma   90.00
#
_symmetry.space_group_name_H-M   'P 1'
#
loop_
_entity.id
_entity.type
_entity.pdbx_description
1 polymer ?
#
loop_
_entity_poly.entity_id
_entity_poly.type
_entity_poly.pdbx_seq_one_letter_code
_entity_poly.pdbx_strand_id
1 'polypeptide(L)'
;MPSVLVHVAFAGLLGTALLGERFDGRAIAIVMVASASIDLDTLVGLVFPGAHRALFHNIWIVLIPAVILYWDVTRRETSFVLERWGPYGYRVAWVTLVTVLFAHILLDAFYSGVNILWPLHDQFYDLSGKLVLSTERGIVQTFVEFDAASGTLDESTVRGSTEETYYSTGFNPTPGESSSGAERTFPVAETGEQLVLVVASLGTVAYRLLETERADDE
;
A
#
# COMPACT_ATOMS: atom_id res chain seq x y z
N MET A 1 7.78 -3.25 9.79
CA MET A 1 7.14 -2.73 8.58
C MET A 1 7.38 -3.68 7.41
N PRO A 2 6.34 -4.03 6.65
CA PRO A 2 6.54 -4.61 5.33
C PRO A 2 7.54 -3.74 4.56
N SER A 3 8.49 -4.38 3.88
CA SER A 3 9.46 -3.65 3.08
C SER A 3 8.85 -3.20 1.76
N VAL A 4 9.52 -2.24 1.08
CA VAL A 4 9.25 -1.89 -0.32
C VAL A 4 9.11 -3.16 -1.18
N LEU A 5 9.97 -4.15 -0.95
CA LEU A 5 9.94 -5.39 -1.72
C LEU A 5 8.68 -6.22 -1.44
N VAL A 6 8.22 -6.28 -0.18
CA VAL A 6 6.96 -6.96 0.18
C VAL A 6 5.78 -6.28 -0.52
N HIS A 7 5.70 -4.95 -0.48
CA HIS A 7 4.64 -4.21 -1.15
C HIS A 7 4.66 -4.41 -2.67
N VAL A 8 5.83 -4.30 -3.29
CA VAL A 8 6.01 -4.49 -4.73
C VAL A 8 5.69 -5.91 -5.16
N ALA A 9 6.13 -6.90 -4.39
CA ALA A 9 5.83 -8.30 -4.67
C ALA A 9 4.33 -8.56 -4.57
N PHE A 10 3.67 -8.15 -3.49
CA PHE A 10 2.24 -8.35 -3.33
C PHE A 10 1.42 -7.59 -4.38
N ALA A 11 1.81 -6.35 -4.73
CA ALA A 11 1.22 -5.61 -5.84
C ALA A 11 1.41 -6.35 -7.18
N GLY A 12 2.58 -6.94 -7.40
CA GLY A 12 2.86 -7.79 -8.56
C GLY A 12 1.94 -9.02 -8.63
N LEU A 13 1.70 -9.70 -7.51
CA LEU A 13 0.79 -10.84 -7.44
C LEU A 13 -0.66 -10.42 -7.78
N LEU A 14 -1.16 -9.36 -7.16
CA LEU A 14 -2.49 -8.83 -7.44
C LEU A 14 -2.60 -8.34 -8.88
N GLY A 15 -1.59 -7.62 -9.38
CA GLY A 15 -1.53 -7.13 -10.75
C GLY A 15 -1.57 -8.28 -11.76
N THR A 16 -0.84 -9.35 -11.49
CA THR A 16 -0.84 -10.56 -12.32
C THR A 16 -2.22 -11.19 -12.44
N ALA A 17 -2.97 -11.27 -11.33
CA ALA A 17 -4.34 -11.79 -11.33
C ALA A 17 -5.35 -10.83 -11.98
N LEU A 18 -5.20 -9.53 -11.72
CA LEU A 18 -6.22 -8.54 -12.07
C LEU A 18 -6.02 -7.92 -13.45
N LEU A 19 -4.84 -7.94 -14.06
CA LEU A 19 -4.63 -7.44 -15.43
C LEU A 19 -5.29 -8.35 -16.48
N GLY A 20 -5.42 -9.65 -16.20
CA GLY A 20 -6.08 -10.61 -17.09
C GLY A 20 -5.45 -10.66 -18.47
N GLU A 21 -6.26 -10.56 -19.52
CA GLU A 21 -5.81 -10.53 -20.93
C GLU A 21 -4.96 -9.30 -21.27
N ARG A 22 -4.92 -8.27 -20.40
CA ARG A 22 -4.10 -7.07 -20.60
C ARG A 22 -2.79 -7.12 -19.81
N PHE A 23 -2.42 -8.31 -19.33
CA PHE A 23 -1.14 -8.53 -18.70
C PHE A 23 -0.04 -8.53 -19.75
N ASP A 24 0.94 -7.66 -19.57
CA ASP A 24 2.21 -7.65 -20.27
C ASP A 24 3.30 -7.06 -19.36
N GLY A 25 4.55 -7.11 -19.80
CA GLY A 25 5.70 -6.58 -19.04
C GLY A 25 5.56 -5.10 -18.66
N ARG A 26 4.93 -4.28 -19.50
CA ARG A 26 4.74 -2.86 -19.24
C ARG A 26 3.64 -2.63 -18.21
N ALA A 27 2.51 -3.32 -18.32
CA ALA A 27 1.38 -3.21 -17.42
C ALA A 27 1.78 -3.61 -15.99
N ILE A 28 2.49 -4.74 -15.84
CA ILE A 28 2.92 -5.19 -14.52
C ILE A 28 4.02 -4.28 -13.94
N ALA A 29 4.93 -3.76 -14.77
CA ALA A 29 5.92 -2.79 -14.33
C ALA A 29 5.27 -1.50 -13.81
N ILE A 30 4.22 -0.99 -14.48
CA ILE A 30 3.47 0.18 -14.00
C ILE A 30 2.89 -0.08 -12.61
N VAL A 31 2.24 -1.24 -12.41
CA VAL A 31 1.65 -1.63 -11.11
C VAL A 31 2.72 -1.70 -10.01
N MET A 32 3.83 -2.38 -10.29
CA MET A 32 4.93 -2.57 -9.33
C MET A 32 5.63 -1.25 -8.99
N VAL A 33 5.91 -0.41 -9.99
CA VAL A 33 6.55 0.91 -9.80
C VAL A 33 5.62 1.86 -9.05
N ALA A 34 4.32 1.86 -9.35
CA ALA A 34 3.36 2.69 -8.63
C ALA A 34 3.32 2.33 -7.14
N SER A 35 3.35 1.03 -6.81
CA SER A 35 3.46 0.57 -5.41
C SER A 35 4.78 1.02 -4.77
N ALA A 36 5.93 0.81 -5.44
CA ALA A 36 7.23 1.23 -4.91
C ALA A 36 7.32 2.76 -4.66
N SER A 37 6.59 3.54 -5.45
CA SER A 37 6.60 5.00 -5.37
C SER A 37 5.96 5.54 -4.10
N ILE A 38 5.10 4.76 -3.43
CA ILE A 38 4.45 5.18 -2.20
C ILE A 38 5.46 5.29 -1.05
N ASP A 39 6.45 4.40 -1.00
CA ASP A 39 7.54 4.45 -0.01
C ASP A 39 8.52 5.63 -0.18
N LEU A 40 8.40 6.42 -1.27
CA LEU A 40 9.24 7.60 -1.45
C LEU A 40 8.97 8.69 -0.41
N ASP A 41 7.86 8.63 0.33
CA ASP A 41 7.63 9.55 1.45
C ASP A 41 8.62 9.35 2.61
N THR A 42 9.34 8.22 2.67
CA THR A 42 10.49 8.03 3.56
C THR A 42 11.60 9.06 3.33
N LEU A 43 11.81 9.46 2.07
CA LEU A 43 12.80 10.47 1.69
C LEU A 43 12.33 11.88 2.06
N VAL A 44 11.04 12.14 1.88
CA VAL A 44 10.42 13.40 2.32
C VAL A 44 10.47 13.51 3.85
N GLY A 45 10.32 12.37 4.54
CA GLY A 45 10.47 12.21 5.99
C GLY A 45 11.82 12.63 6.55
N LEU A 46 12.87 12.73 5.71
CA LEU A 46 14.17 13.27 6.12
C LEU A 46 14.14 14.78 6.37
N VAL A 47 13.25 15.49 5.69
CA VAL A 47 13.10 16.94 5.79
C VAL A 47 11.87 17.31 6.63
N PHE A 48 10.80 16.53 6.51
CA PHE A 48 9.53 16.73 7.22
C PHE A 48 9.25 15.53 8.12
N PRO A 49 9.63 15.58 9.41
CA PRO A 49 9.29 14.55 10.37
C PRO A 49 7.79 14.21 10.34
N GLY A 50 7.44 12.92 10.44
CA GLY A 50 6.05 12.46 10.41
C GLY A 50 5.45 12.29 9.00
N ALA A 51 6.15 12.71 7.93
CA ALA A 51 5.65 12.55 6.56
C ALA A 51 5.55 11.08 6.11
N HIS A 52 6.46 10.23 6.58
CA HIS A 52 6.42 8.80 6.27
C HIS A 52 5.15 8.19 6.88
N ARG A 53 4.44 7.38 6.08
CA ARG A 53 3.14 6.78 6.43
C ARG A 53 1.98 7.76 6.59
N ALA A 54 2.15 8.99 6.10
CA ALA A 54 1.08 9.97 5.99
C ALA A 54 0.97 10.51 4.56
N LEU A 55 2.08 11.01 4.01
CA LEU A 55 2.07 11.78 2.77
C LEU A 55 1.60 10.97 1.55
N PHE A 56 2.13 9.76 1.36
CA PHE A 56 1.73 8.88 0.25
C PHE A 56 0.91 7.67 0.71
N HIS A 57 0.80 7.44 2.01
CA HIS A 57 0.08 6.31 2.61
C HIS A 57 -1.35 6.65 3.08
N ASN A 58 -1.98 7.64 2.45
CA ASN A 58 -3.36 8.03 2.74
C ASN A 58 -4.33 7.58 1.64
N ILE A 59 -5.60 7.46 2.01
CA ILE A 59 -6.65 6.93 1.14
C ILE A 59 -6.93 7.83 -0.07
N TRP A 60 -6.60 9.12 0.01
CA TRP A 60 -6.87 10.09 -1.05
C TRP A 60 -6.03 9.85 -2.29
N ILE A 61 -4.82 9.28 -2.14
CA ILE A 61 -3.96 8.83 -3.25
C ILE A 61 -4.66 7.81 -4.15
N VAL A 62 -5.64 7.07 -3.60
CA VAL A 62 -6.45 6.12 -4.37
C VAL A 62 -7.80 6.72 -4.75
N LEU A 63 -8.52 7.30 -3.79
CA LEU A 63 -9.91 7.73 -4.01
C LEU A 63 -10.01 8.88 -5.01
N ILE A 64 -9.11 9.87 -4.96
CA ILE A 64 -9.18 11.02 -5.88
C ILE A 64 -8.95 10.54 -7.33
N PRO A 65 -7.87 9.81 -7.66
CA PRO A 65 -7.71 9.28 -9.01
C PRO A 65 -8.82 8.31 -9.42
N ALA A 66 -9.34 7.48 -8.51
CA ALA A 66 -10.46 6.58 -8.81
C ALA A 66 -11.73 7.34 -9.20
N VAL A 67 -12.08 8.40 -8.46
CA VAL A 67 -13.22 9.27 -8.77
C VAL A 67 -13.02 9.99 -10.09
N ILE A 68 -11.81 10.54 -10.34
CA ILE A 68 -11.48 11.21 -11.60
C ILE A 68 -11.60 10.22 -12.78
N LEU A 69 -11.06 9.02 -12.65
CA LEU A 69 -11.09 7.97 -13.67
C LEU A 69 -12.53 7.51 -13.95
N TYR A 70 -13.32 7.30 -12.90
CA TYR A 70 -14.73 6.96 -13.02
C TYR A 70 -15.52 8.09 -13.72
N TRP A 71 -15.29 9.34 -13.32
CA TRP A 71 -15.95 10.50 -13.91
C TRP A 71 -15.56 10.69 -15.39
N ASP A 72 -14.28 10.55 -15.74
CA ASP A 72 -13.80 10.67 -17.12
C ASP A 72 -14.49 9.68 -18.07
N VAL A 73 -14.74 8.45 -17.60
CA VAL A 73 -15.37 7.40 -18.42
C VAL A 73 -16.89 7.45 -18.43
N THR A 74 -17.54 7.88 -17.35
CA THR A 74 -19.02 7.80 -17.23
C THR A 74 -19.76 9.10 -17.51
N ARG A 75 -19.11 10.25 -17.34
CA ARG A 75 -19.79 11.56 -17.33
C ARG A 75 -19.38 12.47 -18.49
N ARG A 76 -18.25 12.20 -19.15
CA ARG A 76 -17.79 12.99 -20.29
C ARG A 76 -18.32 12.42 -21.60
N GLU A 77 -18.56 13.31 -22.55
CA GLU A 77 -18.93 12.92 -23.92
C GLU A 77 -17.79 12.14 -24.60
N THR A 78 -16.55 12.58 -24.37
CA THR A 78 -15.32 11.89 -24.79
C THR A 78 -14.43 11.67 -23.58
N SER A 79 -14.15 10.40 -23.25
CA SER A 79 -13.22 10.03 -22.19
C SER A 79 -11.78 10.25 -22.65
N PHE A 80 -11.03 11.06 -21.90
CA PHE A 80 -9.61 11.28 -22.18
C PHE A 80 -8.79 10.00 -22.01
N VAL A 81 -9.09 9.19 -20.99
CA VAL A 81 -8.35 7.96 -20.72
C VAL A 81 -8.55 6.94 -21.83
N LEU A 82 -9.80 6.74 -22.25
CA LEU A 82 -10.12 5.82 -23.34
C LEU A 82 -9.61 6.34 -24.69
N GLU A 83 -9.67 7.64 -24.94
CA GLU A 83 -9.12 8.23 -26.17
C GLU A 83 -7.60 8.09 -26.24
N ARG A 84 -6.89 8.36 -25.12
CA ARG A 84 -5.43 8.40 -25.10
C ARG A 84 -4.78 7.04 -24.97
N TRP A 85 -5.34 6.16 -24.15
CA TRP A 85 -4.75 4.86 -23.78
C TRP A 85 -5.68 3.67 -23.99
N GLY A 86 -6.90 3.90 -24.48
CA GLY A 86 -7.86 2.84 -24.77
C GLY A 86 -8.31 2.04 -23.55
N PRO A 87 -9.00 0.92 -23.79
CA PRO A 87 -9.38 -0.01 -22.73
C PRO A 87 -8.18 -0.59 -21.98
N TYR A 88 -6.99 -0.61 -22.61
CA TYR A 88 -5.76 -1.08 -21.98
C TYR A 88 -5.35 -0.17 -20.82
N GLY A 89 -5.17 1.14 -21.08
CA GLY A 89 -4.79 2.09 -20.03
C GLY A 89 -5.84 2.19 -18.93
N TYR A 90 -7.13 2.11 -19.29
CA TYR A 90 -8.22 2.07 -18.31
C TYR A 90 -8.09 0.87 -17.34
N ARG A 91 -7.82 -0.33 -17.86
CA ARG A 91 -7.61 -1.53 -17.04
C ARG A 91 -6.37 -1.39 -16.16
N VAL A 92 -5.24 -0.98 -16.72
CA VAL A 92 -3.98 -0.81 -15.97
C VAL A 92 -4.15 0.23 -14.85
N ALA A 93 -4.84 1.35 -15.11
CA ALA A 93 -5.10 2.38 -14.10
C ALA A 93 -5.93 1.83 -12.92
N TRP A 94 -7.04 1.16 -13.18
CA TRP A 94 -7.85 0.57 -12.11
C TRP A 94 -7.11 -0.50 -11.32
N VAL A 95 -6.38 -1.38 -12.00
CA VAL A 95 -5.58 -2.41 -11.32
C VAL A 95 -4.52 -1.74 -10.44
N THR A 96 -3.83 -0.73 -10.95
CA THR A 96 -2.83 0.03 -10.18
C THR A 96 -3.43 0.65 -8.92
N LEU A 97 -4.61 1.26 -9.02
CA LEU A 97 -5.31 1.84 -7.87
C LEU A 97 -5.69 0.79 -6.83
N VAL A 98 -6.22 -0.36 -7.27
CA VAL A 98 -6.56 -1.49 -6.39
C VAL A 98 -5.30 -2.04 -5.71
N THR A 99 -4.21 -2.22 -6.45
CA THR A 99 -2.97 -2.74 -5.87
C THR A 99 -2.33 -1.75 -4.89
N VAL A 100 -2.33 -0.44 -5.18
CA VAL A 100 -1.84 0.57 -4.24
C VAL A 100 -2.67 0.56 -2.96
N LEU A 101 -4.00 0.45 -3.07
CA LEU A 101 -4.88 0.37 -1.91
C LEU A 101 -4.56 -0.85 -1.03
N PHE A 102 -4.58 -2.05 -1.60
CA PHE A 102 -4.51 -3.29 -0.82
C PHE A 102 -3.08 -3.71 -0.50
N ALA A 103 -2.18 -3.65 -1.47
CA ALA A 103 -0.81 -4.12 -1.27
C ALA A 103 0.09 -3.11 -0.57
N HIS A 104 -0.30 -1.83 -0.53
CA HIS A 104 0.49 -0.77 0.09
C HIS A 104 -0.23 -0.17 1.29
N ILE A 105 -1.25 0.66 1.06
CA ILE A 105 -1.88 1.48 2.10
C ILE A 105 -2.49 0.61 3.20
N LEU A 106 -3.36 -0.33 2.83
CA LEU A 106 -4.02 -1.18 3.80
C LEU A 106 -3.07 -2.21 4.41
N LEU A 107 -2.11 -2.74 3.65
CA LEU A 107 -1.13 -3.66 4.23
C LEU A 107 -0.37 -2.99 5.38
N ASP A 108 0.03 -1.73 5.20
CA ASP A 108 0.70 -0.98 6.26
C ASP A 108 -0.24 -0.58 7.40
N ALA A 109 -1.47 -0.15 7.09
CA ALA A 109 -2.48 0.18 8.09
C ALA A 109 -2.73 -0.99 9.05
N PHE A 110 -2.79 -2.22 8.51
CA PHE A 110 -3.03 -3.45 9.27
C PHE A 110 -1.77 -4.14 9.80
N TYR A 111 -0.56 -3.69 9.42
CA TYR A 111 0.68 -4.22 10.01
C TYR A 111 1.16 -3.39 11.19
N SER A 112 1.07 -2.06 11.08
CA SER A 112 1.65 -1.15 12.08
C SER A 112 1.09 0.28 12.04
N GLY A 113 0.06 0.51 11.23
CA GLY A 113 -0.69 1.77 11.19
C GLY A 113 -0.20 2.80 10.18
N VAL A 114 -1.13 3.66 9.75
CA VAL A 114 -0.93 4.77 8.80
C VAL A 114 -1.85 5.94 9.13
N ASN A 115 -1.48 7.14 8.68
CA ASN A 115 -2.33 8.32 8.76
C ASN A 115 -3.29 8.37 7.58
N ILE A 116 -4.27 7.46 7.58
CA ILE A 116 -5.07 7.12 6.41
C ILE A 116 -5.89 8.30 5.86
N LEU A 117 -6.22 9.29 6.71
CA LEU A 117 -7.04 10.45 6.36
C LEU A 117 -6.25 11.74 6.13
N TRP A 118 -4.93 11.73 6.30
CA TRP A 118 -4.07 12.87 6.06
C TRP A 118 -4.20 13.37 4.61
N PRO A 119 -4.27 14.69 4.33
CA PRO A 119 -4.11 15.81 5.25
C PRO A 119 -5.43 16.34 5.85
N LEU A 120 -6.58 15.74 5.52
CA LEU A 120 -7.88 16.25 5.97
C LEU A 120 -8.10 16.01 7.46
N HIS A 121 -7.54 14.92 7.98
CA HIS A 121 -7.53 14.62 9.40
C HIS A 121 -6.17 14.00 9.75
N ASP A 122 -5.40 14.69 10.59
CA ASP A 122 -4.05 14.29 10.98
C ASP A 122 -4.10 13.36 12.20
N GLN A 123 -4.19 12.05 11.95
CA GLN A 123 -4.20 11.02 12.99
C GLN A 123 -3.76 9.68 12.41
N PHE A 124 -2.77 9.04 13.04
CA PHE A 124 -2.40 7.68 12.68
C PHE A 124 -3.39 6.67 13.27
N TYR A 125 -3.77 5.67 12.48
CA TYR A 125 -4.62 4.58 12.92
C TYR A 125 -3.84 3.28 12.80
N ASP A 126 -3.72 2.54 13.91
CA ASP A 126 -3.10 1.23 13.99
C ASP A 126 -4.20 0.16 13.94
N LEU A 127 -4.29 -0.53 12.81
CA LEU A 127 -5.30 -1.55 12.56
C LEU A 127 -4.71 -2.96 12.71
N SER A 128 -3.59 -3.13 13.42
CA SER A 128 -2.86 -4.41 13.59
C SER A 128 -3.53 -5.44 14.52
N GLY A 129 -4.85 -5.32 14.69
CA GLY A 129 -5.66 -6.25 15.44
C GLY A 129 -5.81 -7.63 14.79
N LYS A 130 -6.80 -8.38 15.27
CA LYS A 130 -7.11 -9.73 14.79
C LYS A 130 -8.61 -9.95 14.64
N LEU A 131 -8.97 -10.89 13.78
CA LEU A 131 -10.32 -11.46 13.67
C LEU A 131 -10.24 -12.94 14.01
N VAL A 132 -10.92 -13.37 15.09
CA VAL A 132 -10.89 -14.76 15.56
C VAL A 132 -12.29 -15.27 15.87
N LEU A 133 -12.53 -16.56 15.60
CA LEU A 133 -13.72 -17.27 16.05
C LEU A 133 -13.42 -17.91 17.40
N SER A 134 -14.12 -17.47 18.44
CA SER A 134 -14.02 -17.95 19.81
C SER A 134 -15.26 -18.77 20.17
N THR A 135 -15.06 -19.93 20.79
CA THR A 135 -16.16 -20.75 21.32
C THR A 135 -16.94 -20.04 22.43
N GLU A 136 -16.28 -19.16 23.19
CA GLU A 136 -16.88 -18.42 24.30
C GLU A 136 -17.46 -17.07 23.88
N ARG A 137 -16.79 -16.37 22.96
CA ARG A 137 -17.10 -14.98 22.59
C ARG A 137 -17.69 -14.82 21.19
N GLY A 138 -17.86 -15.90 20.43
CA GLY A 138 -18.28 -15.84 19.04
C GLY A 138 -17.21 -15.17 18.16
N ILE A 139 -17.62 -14.24 17.31
CA ILE A 139 -16.71 -13.49 16.43
C ILE A 139 -16.07 -12.35 17.24
N VAL A 140 -14.74 -12.38 17.39
CA VAL A 140 -13.96 -11.32 18.07
C VAL A 140 -13.09 -10.61 17.04
N GLN A 141 -13.22 -9.28 16.97
CA GLN A 141 -12.41 -8.42 16.11
C GLN A 141 -11.78 -7.29 16.94
N THR A 142 -10.50 -6.99 16.68
CA THR A 142 -9.74 -5.96 17.41
C THR A 142 -8.98 -5.00 16.49
N PHE A 143 -9.34 -4.91 15.21
CA PHE A 143 -8.73 -3.93 14.29
C PHE A 143 -9.19 -2.49 14.56
N VAL A 144 -10.35 -2.31 15.20
CA VAL A 144 -10.90 -1.01 15.60
C VAL A 144 -11.55 -1.21 16.95
N GLU A 145 -10.95 -0.62 17.98
CA GLU A 145 -11.41 -0.72 19.36
C GLU A 145 -11.94 0.63 19.83
N PHE A 146 -12.93 0.59 20.72
CA PHE A 146 -13.55 1.76 21.33
C PHE A 146 -13.39 1.67 22.84
N ASP A 147 -13.02 2.79 23.46
CA ASP A 147 -12.98 2.90 24.91
C ASP A 147 -14.40 2.81 25.48
N ALA A 148 -14.59 1.93 26.46
CA ALA A 148 -15.91 1.63 27.01
C ALA A 148 -16.51 2.78 27.83
N ALA A 149 -15.68 3.68 28.37
CA ALA A 149 -16.14 4.78 29.21
C ALA A 149 -16.58 6.00 28.40
N SER A 150 -15.80 6.34 27.37
CA SER A 150 -15.99 7.53 26.53
C SER A 150 -16.77 7.24 25.24
N GLY A 151 -16.77 5.99 24.76
CA GLY A 151 -17.35 5.61 23.47
C GLY A 151 -16.56 6.12 22.26
N THR A 152 -15.38 6.71 22.48
CA THR A 152 -14.46 7.11 21.39
C THR A 152 -13.51 5.97 21.04
N LEU A 153 -12.72 6.14 19.97
CA LEU A 153 -11.70 5.16 19.61
C LEU A 153 -10.68 4.98 20.74
N ASP A 154 -10.25 3.74 20.96
CA ASP A 154 -9.26 3.36 21.97
C ASP A 154 -7.84 3.78 21.55
N GLU A 155 -6.96 4.00 22.54
CA GLU A 155 -5.53 4.30 22.32
C GLU A 155 -4.78 3.15 21.62
N SER A 156 -5.32 1.92 21.65
CA SER A 156 -4.80 0.80 20.86
C SER A 156 -4.98 1.01 19.35
N THR A 157 -6.04 1.74 18.96
CA THR A 157 -6.39 1.99 17.55
C THR A 157 -5.86 3.34 17.07
N VAL A 158 -5.81 4.34 17.94
CA VAL A 158 -5.37 5.69 17.60
C VAL A 158 -3.93 5.92 18.04
N ARG A 159 -3.08 6.26 17.08
CA ARG A 159 -1.70 6.72 17.28
C ARG A 159 -1.63 8.21 16.98
N GLY A 160 -0.88 8.99 17.76
CA GLY A 160 -0.79 10.47 17.70
C GLY A 160 -0.61 11.09 16.30
N SER A 161 -0.58 12.41 16.18
CA SER A 161 -0.50 13.11 14.89
C SER A 161 0.85 12.95 14.18
N THR A 162 1.04 13.59 13.02
CA THR A 162 2.36 13.72 12.37
C THR A 162 3.41 14.44 13.22
N GLU A 163 3.02 15.17 14.27
CA GLU A 163 3.95 15.80 15.22
C GLU A 163 4.40 14.85 16.35
N GLU A 164 3.68 13.74 16.56
CA GLU A 164 3.87 12.86 17.71
C GLU A 164 4.34 11.45 17.31
N THR A 165 3.96 11.01 16.11
CA THR A 165 4.23 9.65 15.62
C THR A 165 5.35 9.65 14.59
N TYR A 166 6.43 8.93 14.90
CA TYR A 166 7.58 8.78 14.02
C TYR A 166 7.96 7.32 13.82
N TYR A 167 8.11 6.94 12.56
CA TYR A 167 8.49 5.59 12.16
C TYR A 167 9.96 5.55 11.75
N SER A 168 10.70 4.57 12.28
CA SER A 168 12.10 4.34 11.93
C SER A 168 12.20 3.74 10.52
N THR A 169 13.14 4.23 9.73
CA THR A 169 13.43 3.73 8.38
C THR A 169 14.93 3.53 8.19
N GLY A 170 15.37 2.81 7.15
CA GLY A 170 16.80 2.72 6.83
C GLY A 170 17.45 4.07 6.52
N PHE A 171 16.65 5.06 6.07
CA PHE A 171 17.09 6.44 5.84
C PHE A 171 17.06 7.29 7.12
N ASN A 172 16.19 6.98 8.07
CA ASN A 172 16.09 7.66 9.37
C ASN A 172 15.89 6.63 10.51
N PRO A 173 16.96 5.98 10.98
CA PRO A 173 16.85 4.88 11.95
C PRO A 173 16.46 5.35 13.36
N THR A 174 16.80 6.59 13.71
CA THR A 174 16.52 7.20 15.02
C THR A 174 15.80 8.55 14.83
N PRO A 175 14.50 8.55 14.48
CA PRO A 175 13.75 9.79 14.30
C PRO A 175 13.81 10.67 15.55
N GLY A 176 14.09 11.96 15.36
CA GLY A 176 14.21 12.93 16.47
C GLY A 176 15.61 13.04 17.10
N GLU A 177 16.55 12.18 16.72
CA GLU A 177 17.92 12.17 17.24
C GLU A 177 18.98 12.17 16.12
N SER A 178 20.25 12.35 16.47
CA SER A 178 21.34 12.24 15.51
C SER A 178 21.51 10.79 15.05
N SER A 179 21.41 10.55 13.74
CA SER A 179 21.64 9.23 13.13
C SER A 179 23.12 8.93 12.85
N SER A 180 24.05 9.75 13.35
CA SER A 180 25.49 9.59 13.16
C SER A 180 25.99 8.33 13.88
N GLY A 181 26.38 7.31 13.12
CA GLY A 181 26.85 6.03 13.66
C GLY A 181 25.74 5.02 14.00
N ALA A 182 24.47 5.37 13.74
CA ALA A 182 23.37 4.42 13.86
C ALA A 182 23.43 3.37 12.74
N GLU A 183 23.10 2.12 13.05
CA GLU A 183 22.93 1.07 12.05
C GLU A 183 21.75 1.40 11.13
N ARG A 184 21.92 1.15 9.83
CA ARG A 184 20.88 1.36 8.82
C ARG A 184 20.48 0.02 8.25
N THR A 185 19.25 -0.39 8.57
CA THR A 185 18.67 -1.63 8.08
C THR A 185 17.69 -1.33 6.96
N PHE A 186 17.80 -2.07 5.86
CA PHE A 186 16.85 -2.05 4.75
C PHE A 186 16.30 -3.47 4.61
N PRO A 187 15.22 -3.79 5.33
CA PRO A 187 14.71 -5.16 5.35
C PRO A 187 14.28 -5.57 3.94
N VAL A 188 14.67 -6.77 3.54
CA VAL A 188 14.11 -7.44 2.34
C VAL A 188 12.74 -8.00 2.70
N ALA A 189 12.65 -8.67 3.84
CA ALA A 189 11.43 -9.10 4.53
C ALA A 189 11.74 -9.15 6.03
N GLU A 190 10.80 -8.75 6.88
CA GLU A 190 10.98 -8.77 8.34
C GLU A 190 10.62 -10.10 8.99
N THR A 191 9.63 -10.80 8.41
CA THR A 191 9.17 -12.09 8.91
C THR A 191 9.34 -13.18 7.87
N GLY A 192 9.38 -14.44 8.31
CA GLY A 192 9.43 -15.59 7.40
C GLY A 192 8.21 -15.65 6.47
N GLU A 193 7.04 -15.22 6.95
CA GLU A 193 5.80 -15.14 6.15
C GLU A 193 5.92 -14.10 5.04
N GLN A 194 6.48 -12.92 5.33
CA GLN A 194 6.77 -11.91 4.32
C GLN A 194 7.75 -12.41 3.27
N LEU A 195 8.79 -13.17 3.67
CA LEU A 195 9.74 -13.75 2.72
C LEU A 195 9.05 -14.75 1.78
N VAL A 196 8.20 -15.62 2.32
CA VAL A 196 7.39 -16.56 1.52
C VAL A 196 6.48 -15.81 0.54
N LEU A 197 5.80 -14.76 1.01
CA LEU A 197 4.96 -13.91 0.17
C LEU A 197 5.75 -13.28 -0.97
N VAL A 198 6.94 -12.74 -0.71
CA VAL A 198 7.82 -12.15 -1.73
C VAL A 198 8.20 -13.18 -2.80
N VAL A 199 8.71 -14.34 -2.37
CA VAL A 199 9.16 -15.40 -3.29
C VAL A 199 8.01 -15.92 -4.15
N ALA A 200 6.86 -16.23 -3.54
CA ALA A 200 5.69 -16.73 -4.26
C ALA A 200 5.14 -15.70 -5.25
N SER A 201 5.09 -14.44 -4.84
CA SER A 201 4.54 -13.36 -5.66
C SER A 201 5.43 -13.02 -6.87
N LEU A 202 6.74 -12.82 -6.64
CA LEU A 202 7.68 -12.53 -7.73
C LEU A 202 7.85 -13.74 -8.65
N GLY A 203 7.83 -14.96 -8.11
CA GLY A 203 7.79 -16.19 -8.91
C GLY A 203 6.55 -16.26 -9.80
N THR A 204 5.39 -15.84 -9.30
CA THR A 204 4.14 -15.78 -10.08
C THR A 204 4.22 -14.75 -11.21
N VAL A 205 4.74 -13.56 -10.93
CA VAL A 205 4.98 -12.53 -11.96
C VAL A 205 5.94 -13.04 -13.03
N ALA A 206 7.09 -13.61 -12.62
CA ALA A 206 8.09 -14.13 -13.55
C ALA A 206 7.55 -15.26 -14.41
N TYR A 207 6.81 -16.21 -13.82
CA TYR A 207 6.17 -17.28 -14.55
C TYR A 207 5.20 -16.74 -15.62
N ARG A 208 4.38 -15.75 -15.27
CA ARG A 208 3.41 -15.15 -16.18
C ARG A 208 4.06 -14.35 -17.30
N LEU A 209 5.16 -13.66 -17.04
CA LEU A 209 5.95 -13.00 -18.10
C LEU A 209 6.50 -14.01 -19.10
N LEU A 210 7.08 -15.12 -18.61
CA LEU A 210 7.60 -16.19 -19.45
C LEU A 210 6.50 -16.94 -20.23
N GLU A 211 5.27 -16.95 -19.73
CA GLU A 211 4.12 -17.51 -20.45
C GLU A 211 3.69 -16.58 -21.59
N THR A 212 3.60 -15.27 -21.33
CA THR A 212 3.24 -14.27 -22.34
C THR A 212 4.27 -14.20 -23.46
N GLU A 213 5.58 -14.20 -23.16
CA GLU A 213 6.63 -14.18 -24.17
C GLU A 213 6.54 -15.39 -25.11
N ARG A 214 6.27 -16.59 -24.57
CA ARG A 214 6.12 -17.80 -25.40
C ARG A 214 4.88 -17.75 -26.30
N ALA A 215 3.80 -17.16 -25.82
CA ALA A 215 2.57 -17.02 -26.61
C ALA A 215 2.73 -16.01 -27.76
N ASP A 216 3.63 -15.03 -27.63
CA ASP A 216 3.95 -14.06 -28.70
C ASP A 216 4.90 -14.63 -29.77
N ASP A 217 5.65 -15.69 -29.44
CA ASP A 217 6.59 -16.38 -30.34
C ASP A 217 5.94 -17.50 -31.19
N GLU A 218 4.71 -17.92 -30.87
CA GLU A 218 3.92 -18.96 -31.60
C GLU A 218 3.00 -18.38 -32.68
#